data_AF-A0A1X7HSE3-F1
#
_entry.id   AF-A0A1X7HSE3-F1
#
_cell.length_a   1.000
_cell.length_b   1.000
_cell.length_c   1.000
_cell.angle_alpha   90.00
_cell.angle_beta   90.00
_cell.angle_gamma   90.00
#
_symmetry.space_group_name_H-M   'P 1'
#
loop_
_entity.id
_entity.type
_entity.pdbx_description
1 polymer ?
#
loop_
_entity_poly.entity_id
_entity_poly.type
_entity_poly.pdbx_seq_one_letter_code
_entity_poly.pdbx_strand_id
1 'polypeptide(L)' 'MDNAIWKLNNSEHAIYTEDPEVMRKIRRSRPDFIEMATYEKDGVIYARQYRIDSKRKRSARHLLGVNVQKT' A
#
# COMPACT_ATOMS: atom_id res chain seq x y z
N MET A 1 -12.79 -4.41 3.05
CA MET A 1 -11.56 -4.20 2.27
C MET A 1 -11.26 -2.72 2.35
N ASP A 2 -10.40 -2.37 3.30
CA ASP A 2 -9.93 -1.02 3.46
C ASP A 2 -8.61 -0.80 2.70
N ASN A 3 -8.51 0.38 2.10
CA ASN A 3 -7.38 0.82 1.29
C ASN A 3 -7.06 2.24 1.73
N ALA A 4 -5.82 2.49 2.10
CA ALA A 4 -5.41 3.81 2.56
C ALA A 4 -4.05 4.20 2.00
N ILE A 5 -3.88 5.50 1.78
CA ILE A 5 -2.59 6.09 1.44
C ILE A 5 -2.42 7.34 2.30
N TRP A 6 -1.32 7.43 3.04
CA TRP A 6 -0.99 8.62 3.83
C TRP A 6 0.47 9.02 3.64
N LYS A 7 0.77 10.28 3.92
CA LYS A 7 2.11 10.82 3.81
C LYS A 7 2.95 10.36 5.00
N LEU A 8 4.14 9.81 4.74
CA LEU A 8 5.13 9.53 5.80
C LEU A 8 6.05 10.73 5.99
N ASN A 9 6.55 11.28 4.88
CA ASN A 9 7.43 12.45 4.86
C ASN A 9 7.33 13.15 3.49
N ASN A 10 8.21 14.11 3.19
CA ASN A 10 8.16 14.86 1.93
C ASN A 10 8.50 14.02 0.69
N SER A 11 9.24 12.93 0.85
CA SER A 11 9.66 12.05 -0.24
C SER A 11 8.83 10.78 -0.34
N GLU A 12 8.08 10.38 0.69
CA GLU A 12 7.51 9.03 0.79
C GLU A 12 6.06 9.01 1.29
N HIS A 13 5.34 7.98 0.87
CA HIS A 13 3.98 7.67 1.33
C HIS A 13 3.91 6.22 1.82
N ALA A 14 3.04 6.00 2.79
CA ALA A 14 2.62 4.68 3.20
C ALA A 14 1.33 4.31 2.46
N ILE A 15 1.20 3.02 2.19
CA ILE A 15 0.06 2.39 1.56
C ILE A 15 -0.36 1.25 2.47
N TYR A 16 -1.65 1.14 2.74
CA TYR A 16 -2.26 -0.01 3.41
C TYR A 16 -3.33 -0.58 2.49
N THR A 17 -3.42 -1.90 2.44
CA THR A 17 -4.47 -2.59 1.69
C THR A 17 -4.83 -3.90 2.37
N GLU A 18 -6.13 -4.18 2.43
CA GLU A 18 -6.69 -5.49 2.74
C GLU A 18 -7.05 -6.28 1.47
N ASP A 19 -6.87 -5.69 0.28
CA ASP A 19 -7.27 -6.30 -0.98
C ASP A 19 -6.23 -7.34 -1.45
N PRO A 20 -6.58 -8.65 -1.47
CA PRO A 20 -5.65 -9.70 -1.87
C PRO A 20 -5.17 -9.57 -3.32
N GLU A 21 -5.98 -9.00 -4.22
CA GLU A 21 -5.56 -8.74 -5.60
C GLU A 21 -4.50 -7.65 -5.67
N VAL A 22 -4.67 -6.57 -4.90
CA VAL A 22 -3.68 -5.49 -4.83
C VAL A 22 -2.38 -6.04 -4.28
N MET A 23 -2.41 -6.79 -3.17
CA MET A 23 -1.22 -7.45 -2.62
C MET A 23 -0.51 -8.34 -3.65
N ARG A 24 -1.28 -9.15 -4.39
CA ARG A 24 -0.74 -10.03 -5.44
C ARG A 24 -0.13 -9.24 -6.59
N LYS A 25 -0.76 -8.14 -7.03
CA LYS A 25 -0.25 -7.24 -8.08
C LYS A 25 1.06 -6.59 -7.64
N ILE A 26 1.12 -6.07 -6.41
CA ILE A 26 2.33 -5.46 -5.83
C ILE A 26 3.48 -6.48 -5.83
N ARG A 27 3.26 -7.66 -5.24
CA ARG A 27 4.28 -8.72 -5.16
C ARG A 27 4.79 -9.16 -6.54
N ARG A 28 3.92 -9.16 -7.57
CA ARG A 28 4.28 -9.61 -8.92
C ARG A 28 5.11 -8.61 -9.71
N SER A 29 4.80 -7.31 -9.62
CA SER A 29 5.30 -6.33 -10.59
C SER A 29 5.78 -5.00 -10.02
N ARG A 30 5.83 -4.84 -8.70
CA ARG A 30 6.19 -3.56 -8.06
C ARG A 30 7.31 -3.75 -7.03
N PRO A 31 8.56 -3.99 -7.47
CA PRO A 31 9.70 -4.13 -6.57
C PRO A 31 10.03 -2.84 -5.81
N ASP A 32 9.51 -1.69 -6.27
CA ASP A 32 9.64 -0.38 -5.66
C ASP A 32 8.66 -0.13 -4.50
N PHE A 33 7.74 -1.07 -4.25
CA PHE A 33 6.85 -1.05 -3.10
C PHE A 33 7.48 -1.89 -1.99
N ILE A 34 8.04 -1.21 -1.00
CA ILE A 34 8.79 -1.87 0.07
C ILE A 34 7.80 -2.26 1.17
N GLU A 35 7.65 -3.55 1.45
CA GLU A 35 6.80 -4.03 2.54
C GLU A 35 7.34 -3.51 3.89
N MET A 36 6.46 -2.90 4.68
CA MET A 36 6.79 -2.39 6.01
C MET A 36 6.15 -3.21 7.13
N ALA A 37 4.94 -3.70 6.90
CA ALA A 37 4.21 -4.51 7.88
C ALA A 37 3.29 -5.51 7.19
N THR A 38 3.12 -6.65 7.82
CA THR A 38 2.12 -7.67 7.46
C THR A 38 1.18 -7.82 8.65
N TYR A 39 -0.12 -7.80 8.39
CA TYR A 39 -1.15 -7.98 9.40
C TYR A 39 -1.78 -9.35 9.23
N GLU A 40 -1.77 -10.11 10.32
CA GLU A 40 -2.22 -11.49 10.36
C GLU A 40 -3.30 -11.67 11.42
N LYS A 41 -4.25 -12.54 11.14
CA LYS A 41 -5.25 -13.01 12.09
C LYS A 41 -5.44 -14.50 11.90
N ASP A 42 -5.30 -15.27 12.98
CA ASP A 42 -5.49 -16.74 12.98
C ASP A 42 -4.64 -17.48 11.93
N GLY A 43 -3.38 -17.08 11.72
CA GLY A 43 -2.51 -17.68 10.70
C GLY A 43 -2.68 -17.13 9.29
N VAL A 44 -3.65 -16.24 9.07
CA VAL A 44 -4.03 -15.73 7.74
C VAL A 44 -3.68 -14.25 7.62
N ILE A 45 -2.88 -13.92 6.60
CA ILE A 45 -2.57 -12.54 6.25
C ILE A 45 -3.81 -11.89 5.63
N TYR A 46 -4.34 -10.87 6.29
CA TYR A 46 -5.51 -10.14 5.80
C TYR A 46 -5.17 -8.74 5.29
N ALA A 47 -4.01 -8.18 5.67
CA ALA A 47 -3.57 -6.87 5.19
C ALA A 47 -2.05 -6.74 5.09
N ARG A 48 -1.59 -5.80 4.28
CA ARG A 48 -0.17 -5.42 4.18
C ARG A 48 -0.01 -3.92 4.07
N GLN A 49 1.10 -3.44 4.63
CA GLN A 49 1.54 -2.07 4.51
C GLN A 49 2.82 -1.99 3.68
N TYR A 50 2.88 -1.01 2.78
CA TYR A 50 4.03 -0.74 1.93
C TYR A 50 4.46 0.73 2.03
N ARG A 51 5.74 0.98 1.83
CA ARG A 51 6.31 2.31 1.59
C ARG A 51 6.58 2.47 0.10
N ILE A 52 6.26 3.66 -0.40
CA ILE A 52 6.57 4.07 -1.77
C ILE A 52 7.17 5.46 -1.82
N ASP A 53 7.98 5.70 -2.86
CA ASP A 53 8.36 7.05 -3.24
C ASP A 53 7.14 7.86 -3.68
N SER A 54 7.15 9.16 -3.37
CA SER A 54 6.11 10.11 -3.78
C SER A 54 5.95 10.20 -5.30
N LYS A 55 7.00 9.86 -6.06
CA LYS A 55 6.96 9.71 -7.53
C LYS A 55 5.93 8.65 -7.97
N ARG A 56 5.70 7.62 -7.15
CA ARG A 56 4.75 6.53 -7.41
C ARG A 56 3.35 6.77 -6.85
N LYS A 57 3.13 7.89 -6.14
CA LYS A 57 1.84 8.26 -5.53
C LYS A 57 0.66 8.15 -6.50
N ARG A 58 0.80 8.65 -7.73
CA ARG A 58 -0.26 8.57 -8.74
C ARG A 58 -0.57 7.11 -9.11
N SER A 59 0.46 6.29 -9.28
CA SER A 59 0.30 4.86 -9.58
C SER A 59 -0.34 4.10 -8.42
N ALA A 60 0.00 4.43 -7.18
CA ALA A 60 -0.61 3.86 -5.99
C ALA A 60 -2.11 4.21 -5.89
N ARG A 61 -2.50 5.47 -6.16
CA ARG A 61 -3.92 5.85 -6.18
C ARG A 61 -4.72 5.05 -7.20
N HIS A 62 -4.20 4.87 -8.41
CA HIS A 62 -4.87 4.05 -9.43
C HIS A 62 -4.94 2.58 -9.03
N LEU A 63 -3.90 2.05 -8.38
CA LEU A 63 -3.86 0.66 -7.95
C LEU A 63 -4.84 0.38 -6.82
N LEU A 64 -4.95 1.27 -5.83
CA LEU A 64 -5.80 1.09 -4.65
C LEU A 64 -7.22 1.64 -4.83
N GLY A 65 -7.45 2.47 -5.85
CA GLY A 65 -8.74 3.15 -6.06
C GLY A 65 -9.06 4.24 -5.03
N VAL A 66 -8.09 4.65 -4.21
CA VAL A 66 -8.28 5.64 -3.14
C VAL A 66 -7.37 6.86 -3.31
N ASN A 67 -7.78 7.98 -2.72
CA ASN A 67 -6.98 9.20 -2.65
C ASN A 67 -6.07 9.19 -1.40
N VAL A 68 -5.06 10.07 -1.41
CA VAL A 68 -4.22 10.28 -0.23
C VAL A 68 -5.06 10.98 0.83
N GLN A 69 -5.07 10.43 2.04
CA GLN A 69 -5.76 11.02 3.18
C GLN A 69 -5.18 12.40 3.47
N LYS A 70 -6.06 13.38 3.71
CA LYS A 70 -5.65 14.69 4.20
C LYS A 70 -5.35 14.52 5.68
N THR A 71 -4.07 14.48 6.01
CA THR A 71 -3.61 14.59 7.40
C THR A 71 -3.69 16.04 7.85
#